data_AF-A0A0F8Z3U9-F1
#
_entry.id   AF-A0A0F8Z3U9-F1
#
_cell.length_a   1.000
_cell.length_b   1.000
_cell.length_c   1.000
_cell.angle_alpha   90.00
_cell.angle_beta   90.00
_cell.angle_gamma   90.00
#
_symmetry.space_group_name_H-M   'P 1'
#
loop_
_entity.id
_entity.type
_entity.pdbx_description
1 polymer ?
#
loop_
_entity_poly.entity_id
_entity_poly.type
_entity_poly.pdbx_seq_one_letter_code
_entity_poly.pdbx_strand_id
1 'polypeptide(L)'
;RASKLLSVEAIHAVIEAAKPTRDRLICRTLYLAGLREAELVRLNANDIQATPKGHVLSVQGKGNKQRTIALPPALAADLIAHRDSGPIFQSVRRNALSSSDIYRIVRKAGETAGYRVTPHALRHCCASHALDNGAPLHVVRDTLGHTSLSTTSIYAHSKPSDSAGMYLSDANSSAQNGNKSRPDEPIPKTHVLEHDGTD
;
A
#
# COMPACT_ATOMS: atom_id res chain seq x y z
N ARG A 1 4.19 3.34 21.77
CA ARG A 1 4.70 1.95 21.79
C ARG A 1 4.89 1.52 20.34
N ALA A 2 6.13 1.38 19.87
CA ALA A 2 6.39 0.94 18.50
C ALA A 2 5.78 -0.45 18.29
N SER A 3 4.93 -0.59 17.28
CA SER A 3 4.49 -1.92 16.84
C SER A 3 5.73 -2.68 16.38
N LYS A 4 6.02 -3.83 16.99
CA LYS A 4 7.02 -4.77 16.48
C LYS A 4 6.72 -5.01 14.99
N LEU A 5 7.70 -4.80 14.11
CA LEU A 5 7.53 -5.06 12.69
C LEU A 5 7.27 -6.57 12.50
N LEU A 6 6.19 -6.92 11.81
CA LEU A 6 5.87 -8.31 11.47
C LEU A 6 6.65 -8.67 10.20
N SER A 7 7.14 -9.91 10.08
CA SER A 7 7.73 -10.38 8.82
C SER A 7 6.67 -10.49 7.72
N VAL A 8 7.11 -10.60 6.47
CA VAL A 8 6.21 -10.78 5.32
C VAL A 8 5.37 -12.05 5.48
N GLU A 9 5.96 -13.15 5.95
CA GLU A 9 5.28 -14.42 6.19
C GLU A 9 4.21 -14.29 7.27
N ALA A 10 4.50 -13.55 8.34
CA ALA A 10 3.52 -13.28 9.39
C ALA A 10 2.36 -12.43 8.87
N ILE A 11 2.62 -11.45 8.00
CA ILE A 11 1.56 -10.66 7.34
C ILE A 11 0.68 -11.53 6.44
N HIS A 12 1.29 -12.42 5.66
CA HIS A 12 0.55 -13.38 4.83
C HIS A 12 -0.31 -14.31 5.67
N ALA A 13 0.23 -14.85 6.77
CA ALA A 13 -0.54 -15.68 7.71
C ALA A 13 -1.74 -14.92 8.30
N VAL A 14 -1.57 -13.64 8.69
CA VAL A 14 -2.66 -12.78 9.15
C VAL A 14 -3.73 -12.58 8.08
N ILE A 15 -3.31 -12.29 6.84
CA ILE A 15 -4.23 -12.09 5.71
C ILE A 15 -5.05 -13.37 5.43
N GLU A 16 -4.39 -14.52 5.42
CA GLU A 16 -5.04 -15.80 5.15
C GLU A 16 -6.03 -16.20 6.27
N ALA A 17 -5.70 -15.87 7.53
CA ALA A 17 -6.57 -16.13 8.68
C ALA A 17 -7.81 -15.22 8.76
N ALA A 18 -7.85 -14.12 8.00
CA ALA A 18 -9.04 -13.29 7.90
C ALA A 18 -10.19 -14.06 7.23
N LYS A 19 -11.44 -13.71 7.56
CA LYS A 19 -12.60 -14.35 6.92
C LYS A 19 -12.52 -14.18 5.39
N PRO A 20 -12.95 -15.20 4.61
CA PRO A 20 -12.86 -15.16 3.16
C PRO A 20 -13.55 -13.93 2.55
N THR A 21 -13.14 -13.62 1.30
CA THR A 21 -13.59 -12.50 0.47
C THR A 21 -13.35 -11.12 1.10
N ARG A 22 -14.30 -10.58 1.86
CA ARG A 22 -14.28 -9.17 2.30
C ARG A 22 -13.16 -8.87 3.30
N ASP A 23 -13.10 -9.64 4.39
CA ASP A 23 -12.18 -9.32 5.51
C ASP A 23 -10.71 -9.55 5.10
N ARG A 24 -10.47 -10.58 4.28
CA ARG A 24 -9.18 -10.80 3.62
C ARG A 24 -8.80 -9.65 2.69
N LEU A 25 -9.73 -9.18 1.87
CA LEU A 25 -9.49 -8.04 0.97
C LEU A 25 -9.21 -6.76 1.75
N ILE A 26 -9.91 -6.51 2.87
CA ILE A 26 -9.62 -5.41 3.80
C ILE A 26 -8.16 -5.46 4.28
N CYS A 27 -7.70 -6.61 4.77
CA CYS A 27 -6.33 -6.77 5.25
C CYS A 27 -5.30 -6.56 4.12
N ARG A 28 -5.56 -7.11 2.94
CA ARG A 28 -4.73 -6.93 1.73
C ARG A 28 -4.67 -5.47 1.31
N THR A 29 -5.79 -4.76 1.25
CA THR A 29 -5.82 -3.34 0.87
C THR A 29 -5.05 -2.48 1.87
N LEU A 30 -5.20 -2.70 3.18
CA LEU A 30 -4.43 -1.97 4.20
C LEU A 30 -2.92 -2.17 4.03
N TYR A 31 -2.49 -3.39 3.76
CA TYR A 31 -1.08 -3.74 3.60
C TYR A 31 -0.49 -3.29 2.25
N LEU A 32 -1.20 -3.51 1.14
CA LEU A 32 -0.67 -3.25 -0.20
C LEU A 32 -0.88 -1.80 -0.66
N ALA A 33 -1.94 -1.12 -0.22
CA ALA A 33 -2.18 0.29 -0.56
C ALA A 33 -1.77 1.25 0.58
N GLY A 34 -1.32 0.75 1.72
CA GLY A 34 -0.80 1.57 2.82
C GLY A 34 -1.82 2.57 3.41
N LEU A 35 -3.12 2.28 3.31
CA LEU A 35 -4.18 3.21 3.72
C LEU A 35 -4.29 3.37 5.23
N ARG A 36 -4.78 4.53 5.68
CA ARG A 36 -5.32 4.68 7.04
C ARG A 36 -6.67 3.99 7.11
N GLU A 37 -7.06 3.49 8.28
CA GLU A 37 -8.40 2.90 8.47
C GLU A 37 -9.53 3.87 8.08
N ALA A 38 -9.39 5.16 8.41
CA ALA A 38 -10.35 6.20 8.06
C ALA A 38 -10.42 6.50 6.54
N GLU A 39 -9.34 6.21 5.81
CA GLU A 39 -9.33 6.33 4.34
C GLU A 39 -10.01 5.10 3.74
N LEU A 40 -9.70 3.90 4.25
CA LEU A 40 -10.28 2.64 3.80
C LEU A 40 -11.81 2.64 3.89
N VAL A 41 -12.38 3.10 5.00
CA VAL A 41 -13.85 3.14 5.22
C VAL A 41 -14.58 4.12 4.29
N ARG A 42 -13.85 5.09 3.71
CA ARG A 42 -14.42 6.09 2.80
C ARG A 42 -14.31 5.70 1.33
N LEU A 43 -13.56 4.64 1.02
CA LEU A 43 -13.38 4.21 -0.36
C LEU A 43 -14.71 3.83 -1.01
N ASN A 44 -14.91 4.34 -2.21
CA ASN A 44 -16.07 4.10 -3.05
C ASN A 44 -15.64 3.41 -4.36
N ALA A 45 -16.58 2.73 -5.01
CA ALA A 45 -16.31 2.01 -6.25
C ALA A 45 -15.67 2.88 -7.35
N ASN A 46 -16.05 4.16 -7.40
CA ASN A 46 -15.56 5.15 -8.36
C ASN A 46 -14.14 5.67 -8.07
N ASP A 47 -13.58 5.34 -6.90
CA ASP A 47 -12.20 5.74 -6.56
C ASP A 47 -11.15 4.90 -7.29
N ILE A 48 -11.56 3.76 -7.87
CA ILE A 48 -10.68 2.90 -8.67
C ILE A 48 -10.80 3.28 -10.14
N GLN A 49 -9.70 3.75 -10.71
CA GLN A 49 -9.64 4.24 -12.08
C GLN A 49 -8.66 3.41 -12.91
N ALA A 50 -9.06 3.09 -14.14
CA ALA A 50 -8.17 2.48 -15.11
C ALA A 50 -7.24 3.54 -15.71
N THR A 51 -6.00 3.13 -16.01
CA THR A 51 -4.97 3.95 -16.65
C THR A 51 -4.26 3.11 -17.72
N PRO A 52 -3.52 3.70 -18.65
CA PRO A 52 -2.73 2.95 -19.62
C PRO A 52 -1.69 1.99 -19.00
N LYS A 53 -1.32 2.20 -17.73
CA LYS A 53 -0.30 1.41 -17.01
C LYS A 53 -0.88 0.46 -15.95
N GLY A 54 -2.21 0.33 -15.85
CA GLY A 54 -2.87 -0.48 -14.85
C GLY A 54 -3.98 0.28 -14.12
N HIS A 55 -4.18 0.03 -12.83
CA HIS A 55 -5.22 0.67 -12.05
C HIS A 55 -4.64 1.53 -10.95
N VAL A 56 -5.35 2.61 -10.62
CA VAL A 56 -5.01 3.49 -9.52
C VAL A 56 -6.20 3.68 -8.60
N LEU A 57 -5.91 3.90 -7.33
CA LEU A 57 -6.88 4.25 -6.29
C LEU A 57 -6.72 5.73 -5.94
N SER A 58 -7.77 6.51 -6.09
CA SER A 58 -7.84 7.89 -5.59
C SER A 58 -8.17 7.87 -4.10
N VAL A 59 -7.37 8.56 -3.29
CA VAL A 59 -7.53 8.59 -1.83
C VAL A 59 -7.56 10.03 -1.35
N GLN A 60 -8.65 10.39 -0.68
CA GLN A 60 -8.79 11.69 -0.04
C GLN A 60 -8.17 11.68 1.36
N GLY A 61 -7.08 12.43 1.52
CA GLY A 61 -6.40 12.65 2.79
C GLY A 61 -6.96 13.84 3.59
N LYS A 62 -6.24 14.19 4.67
CA LYS A 62 -6.59 15.35 5.52
C LYS A 62 -6.54 16.66 4.72
N GLY A 63 -7.55 17.52 4.91
CA GLY A 63 -7.64 18.82 4.24
C GLY A 63 -8.01 18.72 2.76
N ASN A 64 -8.78 17.69 2.37
CA ASN A 64 -9.22 17.42 1.00
C ASN A 64 -8.10 17.23 -0.04
N LYS A 65 -6.85 17.04 0.41
CA LYS A 65 -5.75 16.69 -0.49
C LYS A 65 -5.97 15.29 -1.02
N GLN A 66 -6.08 15.17 -2.34
CA GLN A 66 -6.14 13.87 -3.01
C GLN A 66 -4.74 13.38 -3.32
N ARG A 67 -4.57 12.06 -3.25
CA ARG A 67 -3.39 11.36 -3.77
C ARG A 67 -3.84 10.12 -4.52
N THR A 68 -3.00 9.67 -5.44
CA THR A 68 -3.28 8.50 -6.26
C THR A 68 -2.29 7.39 -5.89
N ILE A 69 -2.80 6.17 -5.71
CA ILE A 69 -2.00 5.01 -5.33
C ILE A 69 -2.12 3.97 -6.45
N ALA A 70 -1.01 3.64 -7.12
CA ALA A 70 -0.99 2.54 -8.06
C ALA A 70 -1.33 1.22 -7.34
N LEU A 71 -2.26 0.45 -7.90
CA LEU A 71 -2.71 -0.81 -7.32
C LEU A 71 -1.95 -1.98 -7.97
N PRO A 72 -1.41 -2.93 -7.19
CA PRO A 72 -0.96 -4.21 -7.72
C PRO A 72 -2.08 -4.89 -8.53
N PRO A 73 -1.79 -5.51 -9.69
CA PRO A 73 -2.82 -6.04 -10.59
C PRO A 73 -3.80 -7.00 -9.94
N ALA A 74 -3.32 -7.92 -9.09
CA ALA A 74 -4.17 -8.87 -8.37
C ALA A 74 -5.10 -8.17 -7.38
N LEU A 75 -4.61 -7.19 -6.62
CA LEU A 75 -5.43 -6.39 -5.72
C LEU A 75 -6.49 -5.58 -6.48
N ALA A 76 -6.11 -4.98 -7.62
CA ALA A 76 -7.02 -4.22 -8.45
C ALA A 76 -8.17 -5.10 -8.97
N ALA A 77 -7.84 -6.30 -9.49
CA ALA A 77 -8.83 -7.25 -9.97
C ALA A 77 -9.82 -7.65 -8.85
N ASP A 78 -9.31 -7.97 -7.67
CA ASP A 78 -10.14 -8.36 -6.53
C ASP A 78 -11.03 -7.21 -6.02
N LEU A 79 -10.51 -5.98 -5.97
CA LEU A 79 -11.30 -4.80 -5.61
C LEU A 79 -12.39 -4.50 -6.64
N ILE A 80 -12.08 -4.64 -7.94
CA ILE A 80 -13.05 -4.42 -9.02
C ILE A 80 -14.13 -5.50 -9.02
N ALA A 81 -13.78 -6.75 -8.73
CA ALA A 81 -14.74 -7.84 -8.59
C ALA A 81 -15.59 -7.72 -7.32
N HIS A 82 -15.05 -7.14 -6.25
CA HIS A 82 -15.74 -6.98 -4.97
C HIS A 82 -16.67 -5.76 -4.91
N ARG A 83 -16.33 -4.67 -5.61
CA ARG A 83 -17.09 -3.41 -5.50
C ARG A 83 -18.50 -3.55 -6.08
N ASP A 84 -19.43 -2.81 -5.48
CA ASP A 84 -20.81 -2.63 -5.94
C ASP A 84 -21.09 -1.11 -6.03
N SER A 85 -22.35 -0.70 -6.13
CA SER A 85 -22.76 0.69 -5.93
C SER A 85 -22.46 1.15 -4.48
N GLY A 86 -21.64 2.20 -4.35
CA GLY A 86 -21.34 2.85 -3.08
C GLY A 86 -20.00 2.43 -2.44
N PRO A 87 -19.91 2.39 -1.09
CA PRO A 87 -18.68 2.04 -0.39
C PRO A 87 -18.16 0.66 -0.81
N ILE A 88 -16.84 0.53 -1.03
CA ILE A 88 -16.23 -0.75 -1.43
C ILE A 88 -16.42 -1.80 -0.34
N PHE A 89 -16.21 -1.42 0.93
CA PHE A 89 -16.32 -2.32 2.06
C PHE A 89 -17.59 -2.05 2.86
N GLN A 90 -18.51 -2.99 2.78
CA GLN A 90 -19.83 -2.89 3.38
C GLN A 90 -20.02 -3.88 4.53
N SER A 91 -20.81 -3.48 5.52
CA SER A 91 -21.37 -4.36 6.53
C SER A 91 -22.38 -5.33 5.90
N VAL A 92 -22.81 -6.34 6.66
CA VAL A 92 -23.87 -7.27 6.24
C VAL A 92 -25.17 -6.53 5.92
N ARG A 93 -25.39 -5.37 6.55
CA ARG A 93 -26.55 -4.48 6.30
C ARG A 93 -26.30 -3.48 5.16
N ARG A 94 -25.28 -3.68 4.33
CA ARG A 94 -24.95 -2.85 3.15
C ARG A 94 -24.53 -1.39 3.46
N ASN A 95 -24.37 -1.03 4.73
CA ASN A 95 -23.80 0.24 5.16
C ASN A 95 -22.26 0.22 5.11
N ALA A 96 -21.62 1.38 4.95
CA ALA A 96 -20.18 1.51 5.11
C ALA A 96 -19.70 0.95 6.47
N LEU A 97 -18.56 0.28 6.47
CA LEU A 97 -17.90 -0.12 7.72
C LEU A 97 -17.37 1.11 8.47
N SER A 98 -17.37 1.06 9.79
CA SER A 98 -16.70 2.05 10.65
C SER A 98 -15.22 1.72 10.86
N SER A 99 -14.41 2.69 11.30
CA SER A 99 -13.00 2.42 11.66
C SER A 99 -12.88 1.34 12.75
N SER A 100 -13.84 1.32 13.69
CA SER A 100 -13.92 0.29 14.74
C SER A 100 -14.20 -1.10 14.17
N ASP A 101 -14.98 -1.21 13.08
CA ASP A 101 -15.19 -2.49 12.39
C ASP A 101 -13.89 -2.99 11.76
N ILE A 102 -13.18 -2.11 11.04
CA ILE A 102 -11.89 -2.44 10.43
C ILE A 102 -10.87 -2.87 11.50
N TYR A 103 -10.78 -2.13 12.60
CA TYR A 103 -9.89 -2.49 13.70
C TYR A 103 -10.21 -3.88 14.26
N ARG A 104 -11.49 -4.19 14.51
CA ARG A 104 -11.93 -5.50 15.00
C ARG A 104 -11.64 -6.63 14.01
N ILE A 105 -11.86 -6.39 12.72
CA ILE A 105 -11.56 -7.36 11.65
C ILE A 105 -10.07 -7.70 11.65
N VAL A 106 -9.20 -6.68 11.60
CA VAL A 106 -7.73 -6.88 11.58
C VAL A 106 -7.24 -7.53 12.87
N ARG A 107 -7.76 -7.11 14.03
CA ARG A 107 -7.42 -7.73 15.32
C ARG A 107 -7.77 -9.21 15.35
N LYS A 108 -8.99 -9.56 14.93
CA LYS A 108 -9.45 -10.94 14.90
C LYS A 108 -8.64 -11.82 13.93
N ALA A 109 -8.27 -11.28 12.77
CA ALA A 109 -7.39 -11.97 11.82
C ALA A 109 -6.01 -12.23 12.45
N GLY A 110 -5.46 -11.22 13.14
CA GLY A 110 -4.23 -11.36 13.92
C GLY A 110 -4.32 -12.43 15.00
N GLU A 111 -5.34 -12.37 15.84
CA GLU A 111 -5.56 -13.33 16.92
C GLU A 111 -5.66 -14.76 16.39
N THR A 112 -6.40 -14.96 15.30
CA THR A 112 -6.52 -16.26 14.62
C THR A 112 -5.17 -16.77 14.12
N ALA A 113 -4.32 -15.87 13.61
CA ALA A 113 -2.98 -16.21 13.14
C ALA A 113 -1.91 -16.25 14.26
N GLY A 114 -2.26 -15.95 15.51
CA GLY A 114 -1.31 -15.89 16.63
C GLY A 114 -0.49 -14.59 16.74
N TYR A 115 -0.89 -13.51 16.05
CA TYR A 115 -0.18 -12.24 16.01
C TYR A 115 -0.98 -11.05 16.56
N ARG A 116 -0.29 -10.13 17.24
CA ARG A 116 -0.87 -8.85 17.68
C ARG A 116 -0.76 -7.80 16.58
N VAL A 117 -1.73 -7.78 15.66
CA VAL A 117 -1.76 -6.84 14.53
C VAL A 117 -2.88 -5.81 14.65
N THR A 118 -2.68 -4.62 14.08
CA THR A 118 -3.67 -3.53 13.97
C THR A 118 -3.63 -2.97 12.55
N PRO A 119 -4.64 -2.18 12.12
CA PRO A 119 -4.57 -1.49 10.83
C PRO A 119 -3.32 -0.62 10.69
N HIS A 120 -2.92 0.06 11.77
CA HIS A 120 -1.69 0.85 11.79
C HIS A 120 -0.43 -0.01 11.62
N ALA A 121 -0.39 -1.21 12.23
CA ALA A 121 0.73 -2.13 12.07
C ALA A 121 0.85 -2.63 10.62
N LEU A 122 -0.27 -2.96 9.96
CA LEU A 122 -0.26 -3.35 8.53
C LEU A 122 0.29 -2.23 7.65
N ARG A 123 -0.15 -0.99 7.88
CA ARG A 123 0.38 0.19 7.17
C ARG A 123 1.87 0.43 7.46
N HIS A 124 2.32 0.22 8.69
CA HIS A 124 3.74 0.32 9.01
C HIS A 124 4.56 -0.75 8.27
N CYS A 125 4.05 -1.99 8.22
CA CYS A 125 4.69 -3.08 7.48
C CYS A 125 4.72 -2.79 5.98
N CYS A 126 3.66 -2.18 5.41
CA CYS A 126 3.67 -1.69 4.03
C CYS A 126 4.88 -0.78 3.76
N ALA A 127 5.09 0.21 4.62
CA ALA A 127 6.17 1.18 4.50
C ALA A 127 7.54 0.51 4.60
N SER A 128 7.77 -0.24 5.68
CA SER A 128 9.05 -0.88 5.94
C SER A 128 9.40 -1.91 4.87
N HIS A 129 8.48 -2.83 4.55
CA HIS A 129 8.75 -3.88 3.56
C HIS A 129 8.96 -3.31 2.15
N ALA A 130 8.26 -2.22 1.79
CA ALA A 130 8.50 -1.58 0.50
C ALA A 130 9.91 -0.99 0.44
N LEU A 131 10.36 -0.31 1.50
CA LEU A 131 11.73 0.22 1.60
C LEU A 131 12.76 -0.91 1.57
N ASP A 132 12.54 -1.99 2.33
CA ASP A 132 13.42 -3.17 2.36
C ASP A 132 13.52 -3.84 0.97
N ASN A 133 12.45 -3.78 0.17
CA ASN A 133 12.41 -4.28 -1.21
C ASN A 133 12.89 -3.26 -2.26
N GLY A 134 13.50 -2.15 -1.82
CA GLY A 134 14.15 -1.16 -2.69
C GLY A 134 13.22 -0.09 -3.24
N ALA A 135 12.02 0.11 -2.66
CA ALA A 135 11.16 1.21 -3.04
C ALA A 135 11.84 2.56 -2.72
N PRO A 136 11.83 3.54 -3.64
CA PRO A 136 12.33 4.87 -3.34
C PRO A 136 11.55 5.52 -2.19
N LEU A 137 12.26 6.18 -1.27
CA LEU A 137 11.64 6.80 -0.09
C LEU A 137 10.50 7.77 -0.44
N HIS A 138 10.65 8.54 -1.52
CA HIS A 138 9.61 9.46 -1.99
C HIS A 138 8.34 8.73 -2.43
N VAL A 139 8.45 7.58 -3.11
CA VAL A 139 7.31 6.73 -3.51
C VAL A 139 6.56 6.21 -2.28
N VAL A 140 7.29 5.73 -1.27
CA VAL A 140 6.69 5.24 -0.02
C VAL A 140 5.99 6.37 0.72
N ARG A 141 6.63 7.54 0.85
CA ARG A 141 6.05 8.72 1.49
C ARG A 141 4.77 9.17 0.78
N ASP A 142 4.83 9.27 -0.55
CA ASP A 142 3.72 9.76 -1.37
C ASP A 142 2.54 8.77 -1.28
N THR A 143 2.80 7.46 -1.30
CA THR A 143 1.78 6.40 -1.09
C THR A 143 1.06 6.57 0.25
N LEU A 144 1.81 6.80 1.32
CA LEU A 144 1.26 6.93 2.67
C LEU A 144 0.62 8.32 2.91
N GLY A 145 0.93 9.33 2.11
CA GLY A 145 0.41 10.69 2.29
C GLY A 145 0.83 11.30 3.62
N HIS A 146 2.13 11.22 3.95
CA HIS A 146 2.72 11.95 5.08
C HIS A 146 3.14 13.34 4.62
N THR A 147 2.47 14.38 5.13
CA THR A 147 2.84 15.80 4.93
C THR A 147 3.95 16.28 5.88
N SER A 148 4.36 15.47 6.86
CA SER A 148 5.38 15.82 7.86
C SER A 148 6.43 14.71 7.96
N LEU A 149 7.48 14.85 7.17
CA LEU A 149 8.85 14.47 7.53
C LEU A 149 9.68 15.69 7.14
N SER A 150 9.83 16.60 8.10
CA SER A 150 10.68 17.78 7.96
C SER A 150 12.13 17.32 7.82
N THR A 151 12.64 17.33 6.59
CA THR A 151 13.82 18.09 6.14
C THR A 151 14.17 17.65 4.71
N THR A 152 14.23 18.63 3.81
CA THR A 152 14.84 18.57 2.46
C THR A 152 14.35 17.45 1.54
N SER A 153 13.20 17.66 0.93
CA SER A 153 12.80 16.94 -0.29
C SER A 153 12.99 17.81 -1.52
N ILE A 154 14.26 18.02 -1.84
CA ILE A 154 14.62 18.24 -3.23
C ILE A 154 14.73 16.83 -3.84
N TYR A 155 14.09 16.66 -4.99
CA TYR A 155 14.09 15.50 -5.89
C TYR A 155 12.93 14.48 -5.79
N ALA A 156 12.30 14.32 -6.96
CA ALA A 156 11.39 13.27 -7.44
C ALA A 156 9.96 13.25 -6.86
N HIS A 157 9.01 13.72 -7.69
CA HIS A 157 7.60 13.34 -7.58
C HIS A 157 7.44 11.89 -8.06
N SER A 158 6.72 11.06 -7.30
CA SER A 158 6.39 9.71 -7.77
C SER A 158 5.52 9.75 -9.04
N LYS A 159 5.81 8.88 -10.02
CA LYS A 159 4.94 8.71 -11.19
C LYS A 159 3.59 8.12 -10.73
N PRO A 160 2.44 8.47 -11.36
CA PRO A 160 1.13 7.94 -10.97
C PRO A 160 1.00 6.41 -11.03
N SER A 161 1.90 5.75 -11.77
CA SER A 161 1.97 4.30 -11.93
C SER A 161 2.87 3.60 -10.91
N ASP A 162 3.36 4.30 -9.89
CA ASP A 162 4.24 3.73 -8.88
C ASP A 162 3.71 3.98 -7.46
N SER A 163 3.86 3.01 -6.57
CA SER A 163 3.43 3.07 -5.17
C SER A 163 4.14 2.01 -4.33
N ALA A 164 4.10 2.12 -3.00
CA ALA A 164 4.71 1.14 -2.10
C ALA A 164 4.24 -0.30 -2.38
N GLY A 165 2.96 -0.48 -2.75
CA GLY A 165 2.38 -1.80 -3.05
C GLY A 165 3.04 -2.52 -4.23
N MET A 166 3.62 -1.78 -5.17
CA MET A 166 4.30 -2.36 -6.34
C MET A 166 5.60 -3.09 -5.98
N TYR A 167 6.11 -2.88 -4.76
CA TYR A 167 7.32 -3.51 -4.23
C TYR A 167 7.01 -4.62 -3.21
N LEU A 168 5.73 -4.95 -2.98
CA LEU A 168 5.33 -5.95 -1.98
C LEU A 168 4.85 -7.25 -2.64
N SER A 169 5.10 -8.37 -1.98
CA SER A 169 4.49 -9.65 -2.34
C SER A 169 3.07 -9.75 -1.79
N ASP A 170 2.12 -10.06 -2.65
CA ASP A 170 0.72 -10.31 -2.30
C ASP A 170 0.51 -11.80 -1.98
N ALA A 171 -0.24 -12.08 -0.90
CA ALA A 171 -0.54 -13.45 -0.46
C ALA A 171 -1.28 -14.27 -1.54
N ASN A 172 -1.97 -13.60 -2.47
CA ASN A 172 -2.69 -14.24 -3.58
C ASN A 172 -1.84 -14.40 -4.87
N SER A 173 -0.58 -13.98 -4.91
CA SER A 173 0.24 -13.95 -6.15
C SER A 173 0.87 -15.27 -6.56
N SER A 174 0.72 -16.35 -5.79
CA SER A 174 1.30 -17.67 -6.11
C SER A 174 0.71 -18.35 -7.37
N ALA A 175 -0.27 -17.73 -8.04
CA ALA A 175 -0.85 -18.24 -9.28
C ALA A 175 -0.22 -17.68 -10.58
N GLN A 176 0.56 -16.59 -10.55
CA GLN A 176 1.11 -15.99 -11.78
C GLN A 176 2.45 -15.26 -11.58
N ASN A 177 3.56 -15.99 -11.58
CA ASN A 177 4.86 -15.34 -11.86
C ASN A 177 5.76 -16.23 -12.73
N GLY A 178 5.44 -16.27 -14.03
CA GLY A 178 6.42 -16.54 -15.07
C GLY A 178 6.99 -15.21 -15.55
N ASN A 179 8.25 -14.96 -15.22
CA ASN A 179 9.20 -14.10 -15.93
C ASN A 179 8.78 -12.66 -16.28
N LYS A 180 9.27 -11.68 -15.49
CA LYS A 180 9.57 -10.34 -16.00
C LYS A 180 10.93 -9.85 -15.48
N SER A 181 11.97 -10.09 -16.27
CA SER A 181 13.22 -9.34 -16.23
C SER A 181 12.96 -7.84 -16.29
N ARG A 182 13.57 -7.08 -15.37
CA ARG A 182 13.61 -5.61 -15.40
C ARG A 182 14.60 -5.16 -16.49
N PRO A 183 14.38 -4.02 -17.18
CA PRO A 183 15.45 -3.37 -17.92
C PRO A 183 16.35 -2.61 -16.94
N ASP A 184 17.66 -2.84 -17.02
CA ASP A 184 18.68 -2.05 -16.32
C ASP A 184 18.57 -0.58 -16.75
N GLU A 185 18.29 0.31 -15.80
CA GLU A 185 18.45 1.76 -16.00
C GLU A 185 19.80 2.15 -15.40
N PRO A 186 20.71 2.79 -16.16
CA PRO A 186 22.08 3.02 -15.70
C PRO A 186 22.12 4.15 -14.66
N ILE A 187 22.91 3.92 -13.61
CA ILE A 187 23.21 4.89 -12.55
C ILE A 187 23.98 6.08 -13.17
N PRO A 188 23.57 7.34 -12.95
CA PRO A 188 24.30 8.49 -13.45
C PRO A 188 25.66 8.61 -12.73
N LYS A 189 26.74 8.68 -13.52
CA LYS A 189 28.10 8.92 -13.04
C LYS A 189 28.21 10.34 -12.48
N THR A 190 28.62 10.46 -11.22
CA THR A 190 28.97 11.72 -10.57
C THR A 190 30.20 12.32 -11.25
N HIS A 191 30.05 13.49 -11.88
CA HIS A 191 31.19 14.32 -12.28
C HIS A 191 31.81 14.92 -11.01
N VAL A 192 33.04 14.53 -10.70
CA VAL A 192 33.90 15.27 -9.76
C VAL A 192 34.80 16.17 -10.59
N LEU A 193 34.70 17.47 -10.31
CA LEU A 193 35.49 18.55 -10.87
C LEU A 193 36.97 18.37 -10.52
N GLU A 194 37.84 18.40 -11.52
CA GLU A 194 39.27 18.61 -11.32
C GLU A 194 39.48 20.06 -10.88
N HIS A 195 40.09 20.23 -9.69
CA HIS A 195 40.59 21.52 -9.25
C HIS A 195 42.04 21.64 -9.72
N ASP A 196 42.27 22.58 -10.64
CA ASP A 196 43.59 23.13 -10.96
C ASP A 196 44.25 23.66 -9.68
N GLY A 197 45.45 23.18 -9.40
CA GLY A 197 46.35 23.68 -8.37
C GLY A 197 47.67 24.08 -8.99
N THR A 198 47.86 25.38 -9.20
CA THR A 198 49.14 26.06 -9.38
C THR A 198 49.90 26.10 -8.06
N ASP A 199 51.11 25.54 -8.03
CA ASP A 199 52.38 26.17 -7.59
C ASP A 199 53.56 25.20 -7.82
#